data_AF-A0A1H5USP0-F1
#
_entry.id   AF-A0A1H5USP0-F1
#
_cell.length_a   1.000
_cell.length_b   1.000
_cell.length_c   1.000
_cell.angle_alpha   90.00
_cell.angle_beta   90.00
_cell.angle_gamma   90.00
#
_symmetry.space_group_name_H-M   'P 1'
#
loop_
_entity.id
_entity.type
_entity.pdbx_description
1 polymer ?
#
loop_
_entity_poly.entity_id
_entity_poly.type
_entity_poly.pdbx_seq_one_letter_code
_entity_poly.pdbx_strand_id
1 'polypeptide(L)' 'MATTIINLSSLDGSNGFSVDGVAAYDLLGWSVSGAGDINGDGFDDVIVRKNIRNFNRLY' A
#
# COMPACT_ATOMS: atom_id res chain seq x y z
N MET A 1 21.86 -6.69 7.22
CA MET A 1 21.08 -5.59 6.62
C MET A 1 20.36 -4.87 7.74
N ALA A 2 20.37 -3.54 7.78
CA ALA A 2 19.65 -2.79 8.80
C ALA A 2 18.16 -2.79 8.47
N THR A 3 17.33 -3.23 9.40
CA THR A 3 15.87 -3.03 9.31
C THR A 3 15.59 -1.58 9.67
N THR A 4 15.05 -0.81 8.74
CA THR A 4 14.53 0.52 9.05
C THR A 4 13.20 0.35 9.77
N ILE A 5 13.19 0.59 11.08
CA ILE A 5 11.94 0.64 11.86
C ILE A 5 11.38 2.06 11.76
N ILE A 6 10.13 2.18 11.33
CA ILE A 6 9.37 3.44 11.39
C ILE A 6 8.53 3.43 12.66
N ASN A 7 8.74 4.41 13.52
CA ASN A 7 7.87 4.60 14.69
C ASN A 7 6.58 5.31 14.25
N LEU A 8 5.43 4.65 14.36
CA LEU A 8 4.13 5.20 13.93
C LEU A 8 3.81 6.54 14.60
N SER A 9 4.20 6.72 15.86
CA SER A 9 3.98 7.96 16.61
C SER A 9 4.84 9.14 16.15
N SER A 10 5.85 8.90 15.31
CA SER A 10 6.65 9.97 14.69
C SER A 10 6.06 10.49 13.39
N LEU A 11 4.96 9.87 12.90
CA LEU A 11 4.31 10.30 11.67
C LEU A 11 3.46 11.56 11.93
N ASP A 12 3.82 12.67 11.28
CA ASP A 12 3.22 14.00 11.54
C ASP A 12 2.59 14.64 10.29
N GLY A 13 2.54 13.92 9.19
CA GLY A 13 2.02 14.40 7.90
C GLY A 13 3.04 15.17 7.06
N SER A 14 4.22 15.51 7.61
CA SER A 14 5.38 15.98 6.85
C SER A 14 6.33 14.84 6.44
N ASN A 15 6.16 13.66 7.06
CA ASN A 15 6.92 12.44 6.80
C ASN A 15 5.99 11.24 6.52
N GLY A 16 6.57 10.08 6.18
CA GLY A 16 5.83 8.87 5.86
C GLY A 16 6.66 7.76 5.24
N PHE A 17 5.97 6.81 4.61
CA PHE A 17 6.56 5.75 3.80
C PHE A 17 5.82 5.64 2.47
N SER A 18 6.51 5.16 1.43
CA SER A 18 5.90 4.76 0.16
C SER A 18 5.74 3.25 0.12
N VAL A 19 4.68 2.79 -0.54
CA VAL A 19 4.49 1.39 -0.91
C VAL A 19 4.47 1.32 -2.43
N ASP A 20 5.55 0.80 -3.00
CA ASP A 20 5.71 0.75 -4.45
C ASP A 20 5.27 -0.60 -5.03
N GLY A 21 4.82 -0.59 -6.29
CA GLY A 21 4.59 -1.81 -7.05
C GLY A 21 5.89 -2.58 -7.28
N VAL A 22 5.80 -3.90 -7.41
CA VAL A 22 6.98 -4.77 -7.53
C VAL A 22 7.58 -4.71 -8.95
N ALA A 23 6.74 -4.51 -9.96
CA ALA A 23 7.14 -4.46 -11.36
C ALA A 23 6.59 -3.23 -12.10
N ALA A 24 7.21 -2.92 -13.25
CA ALA A 24 6.66 -1.96 -14.18
C ALA A 24 5.23 -2.36 -14.56
N TYR A 25 4.32 -1.38 -14.57
CA TYR A 25 2.90 -1.59 -14.87
C TYR A 25 2.11 -2.42 -13.86
N ASP A 26 2.61 -2.61 -12.62
CA ASP A 26 1.82 -3.24 -11.58
C ASP A 26 0.59 -2.42 -11.18
N LEU A 27 0.58 -1.11 -11.43
CA LEU A 27 -0.57 -0.21 -11.14
C LEU A 27 -1.09 -0.35 -9.69
N LEU A 28 -0.20 -0.61 -8.73
CA LEU A 28 -0.52 -0.60 -7.30
C LEU A 28 -1.00 0.81 -6.90
N GLY A 29 -2.03 0.89 -6.05
CA GLY A 29 -2.63 2.16 -5.68
C GLY A 29 -3.70 2.66 -6.66
N TRP A 30 -4.17 1.82 -7.59
CA TRP A 30 -5.27 2.19 -8.50
C TRP A 30 -6.56 2.55 -7.75
N SER A 31 -6.81 1.90 -6.61
CA SER A 31 -7.93 2.22 -5.72
C SER A 31 -7.54 1.90 -4.28
N VAL A 32 -8.01 2.74 -3.36
CA VAL A 32 -7.81 2.62 -1.92
C VAL A 32 -9.16 2.73 -1.21
N SER A 33 -9.38 1.91 -0.19
CA SER A 33 -10.56 1.96 0.68
C SER A 33 -10.16 1.67 2.12
N GLY A 34 -10.83 2.29 3.08
CA GLY A 34 -10.79 1.86 4.47
C GLY A 34 -11.41 0.47 4.61
N ALA A 35 -10.88 -0.33 5.52
CA ALA A 35 -11.30 -1.71 5.78
C ALA A 35 -11.78 -1.94 7.23
N GLY A 36 -11.61 -0.95 8.11
CA GLY A 36 -11.74 -1.11 9.56
C GLY A 36 -10.58 -1.90 10.15
N ASP A 37 -10.54 -2.10 11.46
CA ASP A 37 -9.52 -2.92 12.12
C ASP A 37 -9.81 -4.43 11.90
N ILE A 38 -9.14 -5.03 10.93
CA ILE A 38 -9.29 -6.45 10.55
C ILE A 38 -8.48 -7.36 11.46
N ASN A 39 -7.34 -6.89 11.98
CA ASN A 39 -6.39 -7.73 12.72
C ASN A 39 -6.51 -7.60 14.25
N GLY A 40 -7.27 -6.62 14.75
CA GLY A 40 -7.57 -6.41 16.16
C GLY A 40 -6.49 -5.65 16.95
N ASP A 41 -5.66 -4.84 16.28
CA ASP A 41 -4.58 -4.08 16.93
C ASP A 41 -4.99 -2.68 17.42
N GLY A 42 -6.24 -2.28 17.15
CA GLY A 42 -6.81 -1.00 17.55
C GLY A 42 -6.61 0.13 16.53
N PHE A 43 -6.08 -0.16 15.34
CA PHE A 43 -5.97 0.79 14.23
C PHE A 43 -6.81 0.35 13.02
N ASP A 44 -7.44 1.30 12.33
CA ASP A 44 -8.17 1.00 11.09
C ASP A 44 -7.21 0.56 9.98
N ASP A 45 -7.50 -0.57 9.33
CA ASP A 45 -6.75 -1.07 8.18
C ASP A 45 -7.19 -0.42 6.86
N VAL A 46 -6.31 -0.51 5.87
CA VAL A 46 -6.52 -0.04 4.50
C VAL A 46 -6.35 -1.17 3.49
N ILE A 47 -7.22 -1.19 2.47
CA ILE A 47 -7.09 -2.07 1.31
C ILE A 47 -6.60 -1.24 0.13
N VAL A 48 -5.47 -1.65 -0.44
CA VAL A 48 -4.88 -1.07 -1.65
C VAL A 48 -4.97 -2.10 -2.78
N ARG A 49 -5.58 -1.72 -3.90
CA ARG A 49 -5.75 -2.60 -5.06
C ARG A 49 -4.85 -2.19 -6.21
N LYS A 50 -4.48 -3.18 -7.04
CA LYS A 50 -3.98 -2.95 -8.39
C LYS A 50 -5.05 -3.23 -9.44
N ASN A 51 -5.05 -2.46 -10.53
CA ASN A 51 -5.86 -2.78 -11.68
C ASN A 51 -5.11 -3.77 -12.57
N ILE A 52 -5.52 -5.03 -12.53
CA ILE A 52 -5.08 -6.01 -13.52
C ILE A 52 -5.86 -5.70 -14.80
N ARG A 53 -5.38 -4.73 -15.58
CA ARG A 53 -5.75 -4.71 -17.00
C ARG A 53 -5.16 -5.99 -17.56
N ASN A 54 -5.99 -6.85 -18.16
CA ASN A 54 -5.49 -7.97 -18.93
C ASN A 54 -4.55 -7.41 -20.00
N PHE A 55 -3.24 -7.44 -19.76
CA PHE A 55 -2.22 -7.04 -20.73
C PHE A 55 -2.10 -8.05 -21.88
N ASN A 56 -3.08 -8.96 -22.03
CA ASN A 56 -3.30 -9.72 -23.25
C ASN A 56 -3.93 -8.84 -24.35
N ARG A 57 -3.36 -7.67 -24.61
CA ARG A 57 -3.61 -6.92 -25.85
C ARG A 57 -2.43 -7.14 -26.80
N LEU A 58 -2.53 -8.30 -27.46
CA LEU A 58 -1.99 -8.72 -28.76
C LEU A 58 -0.47 -8.75 -28.96
N TYR A 59 0.07 -9.98 -29.06
CA TYR A 59 0.21 -10.64 -30.38
C TYR A 59 -0.58 -11.95 -30.36
#